data_AF-A0A962NIG8-F1
#
_entry.id   AF-A0A962NIG8-F1
#
_cell.length_a   1.000
_cell.length_b   1.000
_cell.length_c   1.000
_cell.angle_alpha   90.00
_cell.angle_beta   90.00
_cell.angle_gamma   90.00
#
_symmetry.space_group_name_H-M   'P 1'
#
loop_
_entity.id
_entity.type
_entity.pdbx_description
1 polymer ?
#
loop_
_entity_poly.entity_id
_entity_poly.type
_entity_poly.pdbx_seq_one_letter_code
_entity_poly.pdbx_strand_id
1 'polypeptide(L)'
;MNRMAWLLLTAALAFSALPDIAHAETAFTYQGRLSAAGTAAQGSYDFQFRLFDAETAGTAVGSLQSASAVVVSGGVFSVLLDFGDGPFNSAPRWLEIEVREAGGASYTTLAPRQRIGASPFAIETMFVAPGAVDTAA
;
A
#
# COMPACT_ATOMS: atom_id res chain seq x y z
N MET A 1 17.01 7.86 66.25
CA MET A 1 15.64 8.31 65.90
C MET A 1 15.74 9.63 65.15
N ASN A 2 15.33 9.86 63.90
CA ASN A 2 14.58 9.09 62.91
C ASN A 2 15.12 9.44 61.51
N ARG A 3 15.53 8.43 60.73
CA ARG A 3 15.96 8.56 59.33
C ARG A 3 14.80 8.39 58.34
N MET A 4 13.59 8.76 58.77
CA MET A 4 12.34 8.39 58.10
C MET A 4 11.51 9.62 57.76
N ALA A 5 12.13 10.59 57.08
CA ALA A 5 11.43 11.75 56.53
C ALA A 5 11.94 12.10 55.12
N TRP A 6 12.33 11.08 54.36
CA TRP A 6 12.79 11.22 52.97
C TRP A 6 12.09 10.22 52.04
N LEU A 7 10.78 10.05 52.23
CA LEU A 7 9.96 9.14 51.42
C LEU A 7 8.54 9.68 51.20
N LEU A 8 8.40 10.97 50.88
CA LEU A 8 7.11 11.54 50.44
C LEU A 8 7.28 12.54 49.28
N LEU A 9 8.08 12.22 48.26
CA LEU A 9 8.08 13.04 47.03
C LEU A 9 8.46 12.28 45.75
N THR A 10 7.97 11.06 45.54
CA THR A 10 8.09 10.39 44.22
C THR A 10 6.88 9.48 43.97
N ALA A 11 5.67 10.01 44.08
CA ALA A 11 4.46 9.26 43.78
C ALA A 11 3.52 10.09 42.92
N ALA A 12 3.86 10.22 41.63
CA ALA A 12 2.92 10.31 40.50
C ALA A 12 3.64 10.88 39.27
N LEU A 13 4.30 10.03 38.50
CA LEU A 13 4.39 10.24 37.04
C LEU A 13 4.71 8.91 36.33
N ALA A 14 3.78 7.96 36.42
CA ALA A 14 3.69 6.92 35.42
C ALA A 14 2.53 7.31 34.49
N PHE A 15 2.81 8.22 33.55
CA PHE A 15 1.92 8.43 32.42
C PHE A 15 2.12 7.22 31.50
N SER A 16 1.29 6.20 31.68
CA SER A 16 1.26 5.03 30.81
C SER A 16 0.90 5.50 29.40
N ALA A 17 1.89 5.62 28.52
CA ALA A 17 1.63 5.72 27.10
C ALA A 17 0.98 4.40 26.67
N LEU A 18 -0.32 4.44 26.36
CA LEU A 18 -0.93 3.34 25.61
C LEU A 18 -0.12 3.21 24.31
N PRO A 19 0.23 2.00 23.86
CA PRO A 19 0.80 1.85 22.53
C PRO A 19 -0.22 2.42 21.56
N ASP A 20 0.17 3.46 20.83
CA ASP A 20 -0.59 3.90 19.67
C ASP A 20 -0.49 2.74 18.67
N ILE A 21 -1.62 2.10 18.37
CA ILE A 21 -1.65 1.11 17.28
C ILE A 21 -1.53 1.96 16.02
N ALA A 22 -0.30 2.23 15.60
CA ALA A 22 -0.04 2.86 14.31
C ALA A 22 -0.72 1.98 13.26
N HIS A 23 -1.78 2.50 12.64
CA HIS A 23 -2.38 1.83 11.49
C HIS A 23 -1.31 1.76 10.41
N ALA A 24 -1.02 0.56 9.91
CA ALA A 24 -0.14 0.41 8.77
C ALA A 24 -0.71 1.19 7.59
N GLU A 25 0.10 2.01 6.93
CA GLU A 25 -0.30 2.71 5.72
C GLU A 25 -0.60 1.66 4.63
N THR A 26 -1.87 1.59 4.20
CA THR A 26 -2.33 0.67 3.14
C THR A 26 -2.18 1.27 1.75
N ALA A 27 -2.03 2.60 1.69
CA ALA A 27 -1.77 3.31 0.46
C ALA A 27 -0.34 3.03 -0.04
N PHE A 28 -0.18 2.92 -1.36
CA PHE A 28 1.13 2.79 -1.99
C PHE A 28 1.18 3.55 -3.31
N THR A 29 2.40 3.97 -3.67
CA THR A 29 2.63 4.60 -4.96
C THR A 29 2.77 3.53 -6.04
N TYR A 30 1.95 3.62 -7.07
CA TYR A 30 2.08 2.83 -8.29
C TYR A 30 2.63 3.71 -9.41
N GLN A 31 3.80 3.33 -9.93
CA GLN A 31 4.41 3.97 -11.10
C GLN A 31 4.28 3.06 -12.31
N GLY A 32 3.66 3.58 -13.37
CA GLY A 32 3.40 2.84 -14.60
C GLY A 32 4.01 3.51 -15.82
N ARG A 33 4.08 2.74 -16.92
CA ARG A 33 4.42 3.24 -18.25
C ARG A 33 3.27 3.02 -19.23
N LEU A 34 2.86 4.07 -19.90
CA LEU A 34 1.83 4.09 -20.92
C LEU A 34 2.44 4.42 -22.30
N SER A 35 2.05 3.62 -23.29
CA SER A 35 2.35 3.87 -24.69
C SER A 35 1.06 3.94 -25.50
N ALA A 36 0.97 4.91 -26.40
CA ALA A 36 -0.14 5.06 -27.34
C ALA A 36 0.40 4.95 -28.77
N ALA A 37 -0.18 4.05 -29.57
CA ALA A 37 0.20 3.80 -30.97
C ALA A 37 1.73 3.58 -31.18
N GLY A 38 2.38 2.86 -30.26
CA GLY A 38 3.82 2.56 -30.34
C GLY A 38 4.75 3.70 -29.90
N THR A 39 4.20 4.83 -29.46
CA THR A 39 4.96 5.96 -28.92
C THR A 39 4.70 6.15 -27.43
N ALA A 40 5.62 6.80 -26.72
CA ALA A 40 5.40 7.14 -25.32
C ALA A 40 4.23 8.14 -25.20
N ALA A 41 3.22 7.81 -24.39
CA ALA A 41 2.03 8.64 -24.24
C ALA A 41 2.36 9.96 -23.52
N GLN A 42 1.67 11.03 -23.88
CA GLN A 42 1.86 12.39 -23.34
C GLN A 42 0.51 13.04 -23.07
N GLY A 43 0.39 13.77 -21.97
CA GLY A 43 -0.81 14.56 -21.67
C GLY A 43 -1.51 14.09 -20.39
N SER A 44 -2.81 14.35 -20.30
CA SER A 44 -3.62 14.05 -19.12
C SER A 44 -4.56 12.90 -19.40
N TYR A 45 -4.61 11.92 -18.49
CA TYR A 45 -5.36 10.69 -18.63
C TYR A 45 -6.18 10.39 -17.37
N ASP A 46 -7.35 9.77 -17.56
CA ASP A 46 -8.10 9.18 -16.46
C ASP A 46 -7.77 7.69 -16.39
N PHE A 47 -7.49 7.21 -15.18
CA PHE A 47 -7.18 5.81 -14.90
C PHE A 47 -8.19 5.22 -13.92
N GLN A 48 -8.49 3.94 -14.12
CA GLN A 48 -9.20 3.09 -13.19
C GLN A 48 -8.35 1.86 -12.88
N PHE A 49 -8.31 1.50 -11.61
CA PHE A 49 -7.51 0.40 -11.08
C PHE A 49 -8.40 -0.55 -10.29
N ARG A 50 -8.30 -1.84 -10.59
CA ARG A 50 -9.06 -2.89 -9.91
C ARG A 50 -8.19 -4.10 -9.68
N LEU A 51 -8.25 -4.67 -8.48
CA LEU A 51 -7.54 -5.92 -8.18
C LEU A 51 -8.40 -7.12 -8.55
N PHE A 52 -7.72 -8.18 -9.00
CA PHE A 52 -8.29 -9.49 -9.28
C PHE A 52 -7.48 -10.59 -8.61
N ASP A 53 -8.13 -11.73 -8.40
CA ASP A 53 -7.50 -12.96 -7.87
C ASP A 53 -6.71 -13.77 -8.93
N ALA A 54 -6.89 -13.46 -10.22
CA ALA A 54 -6.22 -14.11 -11.34
C ALA A 54 -5.75 -13.12 -12.43
N GLU A 55 -4.70 -13.51 -13.17
CA GLU A 55 -4.10 -12.73 -14.26
C GLU A 55 -5.08 -12.50 -15.41
N THR A 56 -5.84 -13.53 -15.75
CA THR A 56 -6.88 -13.52 -16.78
C THR A 56 -8.18 -14.03 -16.16
N ALA A 57 -9.32 -13.45 -16.56
CA ALA A 57 -10.62 -13.70 -15.94
C ALA A 57 -10.63 -13.39 -14.43
N GLY A 58 -10.89 -14.37 -13.57
CA GLY A 58 -10.93 -14.18 -12.12
C GLY A 58 -12.07 -13.28 -11.61
N THR A 59 -12.06 -13.06 -10.30
CA THR A 59 -13.03 -12.24 -9.58
C THR A 59 -12.36 -10.95 -9.10
N ALA A 60 -13.08 -9.83 -9.21
CA ALA A 60 -12.61 -8.57 -8.65
C ALA A 60 -12.54 -8.63 -7.12
N VAL A 61 -11.48 -8.07 -6.55
CA VAL A 61 -11.21 -8.03 -5.12
C VAL A 61 -11.03 -6.57 -4.70
N GLY A 62 -11.71 -6.16 -3.63
CA GLY A 62 -11.61 -4.79 -3.11
C GLY A 62 -12.37 -3.76 -3.96
N SER A 63 -12.09 -2.48 -3.69
CA SER A 63 -12.74 -1.34 -4.34
C SER A 63 -12.07 -0.94 -5.66
N LEU A 64 -12.85 -0.31 -6.55
CA LEU A 64 -12.30 0.38 -7.72
C LEU A 64 -11.63 1.68 -7.27
N GLN A 65 -10.37 1.87 -7.65
CA GLN A 65 -9.66 3.13 -7.43
C GLN A 65 -9.63 3.92 -8.73
N SER A 66 -10.03 5.20 -8.69
CA SER A 66 -10.04 6.08 -9.87
C SER A 66 -9.08 7.25 -9.66
N ALA A 67 -8.29 7.54 -10.68
CA ALA A 67 -7.37 8.69 -10.68
C ALA A 67 -7.62 9.50 -11.96
N SER A 68 -8.22 10.67 -11.80
CA SER A 68 -8.59 11.55 -12.92
C SER A 68 -7.49 12.56 -13.21
N ALA A 69 -7.40 12.99 -14.46
CA ALA A 69 -6.47 14.02 -14.92
C ALA A 69 -4.99 13.79 -14.51
N VAL A 70 -4.55 12.53 -14.51
CA VAL A 70 -3.16 12.15 -14.19
C VAL A 70 -2.25 12.57 -15.33
N VAL A 71 -1.19 13.30 -15.01
CA VAL A 71 -0.19 13.73 -15.98
C VAL A 71 0.71 12.55 -16.36
N VAL A 72 0.75 12.24 -17.64
CA VAL A 72 1.66 11.27 -18.26
C VAL A 72 2.72 12.05 -19.03
N SER A 73 4.00 11.80 -18.72
CA SER A 73 5.14 12.44 -19.36
C SER A 73 6.27 11.45 -19.60
N GLY A 74 6.82 11.44 -20.81
CA GLY A 74 7.71 10.39 -21.30
C GLY A 74 7.04 9.01 -21.29
N GLY A 75 5.72 8.95 -21.33
CA GLY A 75 4.95 7.74 -21.08
C GLY A 75 4.95 7.28 -19.61
N VAL A 76 5.50 8.02 -18.67
CA VAL A 76 5.54 7.63 -17.24
C VAL A 76 4.46 8.38 -16.47
N PHE A 77 3.80 7.69 -15.54
CA PHE A 77 2.85 8.26 -14.59
C PHE A 77 3.01 7.65 -13.21
N SER A 78 2.51 8.35 -12.20
CA SER A 78 2.51 7.90 -10.81
C SER A 78 1.18 8.22 -10.17
N VAL A 79 0.61 7.26 -9.43
CA VAL A 79 -0.65 7.41 -8.70
C VAL A 79 -0.51 6.82 -7.30
N LEU A 80 -1.24 7.38 -6.34
CA LEU A 80 -1.40 6.79 -5.02
C LEU A 80 -2.62 5.88 -5.06
N LEU A 81 -2.45 4.60 -4.73
CA LEU A 81 -3.53 3.61 -4.69
C LEU A 81 -3.72 3.13 -3.26
N ASP A 82 -4.96 3.01 -2.82
CA ASP A 82 -5.31 2.44 -1.53
C ASP A 82 -6.48 1.47 -1.68
N PHE A 83 -6.19 0.17 -1.57
CA PHE A 83 -7.20 -0.88 -1.61
C PHE A 83 -7.56 -1.39 -0.21
N GLY A 84 -7.00 -0.77 0.85
CA GLY A 84 -7.02 -1.31 2.20
C GLY A 84 -6.18 -2.58 2.35
N ASP A 85 -6.25 -3.18 3.53
CA ASP A 85 -5.55 -4.41 3.91
C ASP A 85 -6.27 -5.69 3.45
N GLY A 86 -7.61 -5.67 3.45
CA GLY A 86 -8.47 -6.82 3.18
C GLY A 86 -8.13 -7.60 1.89
N PRO A 87 -7.84 -6.92 0.76
CA PRO A 87 -7.42 -7.60 -0.46
C PRO A 87 -6.08 -8.33 -0.34
N PHE A 88 -5.14 -7.94 0.53
CA PHE A 88 -3.77 -8.46 0.55
C PHE A 88 -3.57 -9.58 1.60
N ASN A 89 -4.22 -10.72 1.40
CA ASN A 89 -4.22 -11.85 2.33
C ASN A 89 -3.16 -12.94 2.02
N SER A 90 -1.92 -12.56 1.70
CA SER A 90 -0.82 -13.46 1.28
C SER A 90 -0.98 -14.16 -0.08
N ALA A 91 -2.15 -14.07 -0.71
CA ALA A 91 -2.33 -14.50 -2.09
C ALA A 91 -1.91 -13.41 -3.09
N PRO A 92 -1.42 -13.77 -4.28
CA PRO A 92 -1.12 -12.79 -5.32
C PRO A 92 -2.38 -12.02 -5.73
N ARG A 93 -2.18 -10.75 -6.11
CA ARG A 93 -3.22 -9.93 -6.71
C ARG A 93 -2.80 -9.48 -8.10
N TRP A 94 -3.79 -9.24 -8.94
CA TRP A 94 -3.58 -8.84 -10.32
C TRP A 94 -4.27 -7.50 -10.56
N LEU A 95 -3.48 -6.46 -10.79
CA LEU A 95 -3.93 -5.11 -11.05
C LEU A 95 -4.34 -4.99 -12.52
N GLU A 96 -5.63 -4.82 -12.74
CA GLU A 96 -6.19 -4.35 -13.99
C GLU A 96 -6.16 -2.82 -14.03
N ILE A 97 -5.78 -2.28 -15.18
CA ILE A 97 -5.69 -0.85 -15.43
C ILE A 97 -6.54 -0.54 -16.64
N GLU A 98 -7.52 0.33 -16.46
CA GLU A 98 -8.31 0.88 -17.55
C GLU A 98 -7.93 2.35 -17.71
N VAL A 99 -7.66 2.78 -18.94
CA VAL A 99 -7.16 4.13 -19.22
C VAL A 99 -7.91 4.80 -20.36
N ARG A 100 -8.09 6.11 -20.28
CA ARG A 100 -8.55 6.97 -21.38
C ARG A 100 -7.87 8.33 -21.31
N GLU A 101 -7.86 9.07 -22.41
CA GLU A 101 -7.56 10.50 -22.35
C GLU A 101 -8.53 11.19 -21.40
N ALA A 102 -8.07 12.20 -20.66
CA ALA A 102 -8.89 12.86 -19.64
C ALA A 102 -10.19 13.42 -20.26
N GLY A 103 -11.34 13.01 -19.71
CA GLY A 103 -12.66 13.37 -20.25
C GLY A 103 -13.08 12.61 -21.52
N GLY A 104 -12.29 11.64 -21.99
CA GLY A 104 -12.60 10.80 -23.15
C GLY A 104 -13.84 9.92 -22.95
N ALA A 105 -14.42 9.43 -24.05
CA ALA A 105 -15.71 8.75 -24.02
C ALA A 105 -15.67 7.33 -23.41
N SER A 106 -14.58 6.59 -23.57
CA SER A 106 -14.49 5.18 -23.17
C SER A 106 -13.11 4.81 -22.68
N TYR A 107 -13.06 3.90 -21.71
CA TYR A 107 -11.83 3.33 -21.19
C TYR A 107 -11.33 2.18 -22.08
N THR A 108 -10.01 2.05 -22.15
CA THR A 108 -9.31 0.91 -22.75
C THR A 108 -8.62 0.12 -21.64
N THR A 109 -8.92 -1.17 -21.53
CA THR A 109 -8.25 -2.08 -20.59
C THR A 109 -6.85 -2.43 -21.09
N LEU A 110 -5.84 -2.23 -20.24
CA LEU A 110 -4.46 -2.61 -20.52
C LEU A 110 -4.23 -4.07 -20.14
N ALA A 111 -3.67 -4.85 -21.07
CA ALA A 111 -3.37 -6.26 -20.89
C ALA A 111 -1.86 -6.55 -21.12
N PRO A 112 -1.29 -7.56 -20.41
CA PRO A 112 -1.90 -8.35 -19.35
C PRO A 112 -2.02 -7.57 -18.03
N ARG A 113 -2.81 -8.09 -17.08
CA ARG A 113 -2.87 -7.55 -15.71
C ARG A 113 -1.52 -7.69 -15.03
N GLN A 114 -1.21 -6.77 -14.12
CA GLN A 114 0.09 -6.77 -13.45
C GLN A 114 0.00 -7.41 -12.07
N ARG A 115 0.91 -8.34 -11.77
CA ARG A 115 0.97 -8.98 -10.45
C ARG A 115 1.43 -7.97 -9.39
N ILE A 116 0.64 -7.79 -8.35
CA ILE A 116 0.96 -7.05 -7.13
C ILE A 116 1.16 -8.07 -6.00
N GLY A 117 2.26 -7.90 -5.25
CA GLY A 117 2.59 -8.74 -4.09
C GLY A 117 1.63 -8.53 -2.93
N ALA A 118 1.65 -9.46 -1.97
CA ALA A 118 0.95 -9.27 -0.70
C ALA A 118 1.70 -8.22 0.14
N SER A 119 1.14 -7.01 0.20
CA SER A 119 1.61 -5.83 0.94
C SER A 119 2.89 -5.13 0.42
N PRO A 120 2.86 -3.79 0.25
CA PRO A 120 4.07 -2.97 0.07
C PRO A 120 4.95 -2.93 1.32
N PHE A 121 4.37 -3.19 2.50
CA PHE A 121 5.07 -3.30 3.78
C PHE A 121 4.96 -4.73 4.30
N ALA A 122 5.80 -5.62 3.82
CA ALA A 122 6.10 -6.84 4.55
C ALA A 122 7.04 -6.48 5.72
N ILE A 123 6.49 -6.09 6.88
CA ILE A 123 7.20 -6.30 8.14
C ILE A 123 6.72 -7.63 8.69
N GLU A 124 7.44 -8.70 8.37
CA GLU A 124 7.48 -9.85 9.27
C GLU A 124 8.10 -9.35 10.58
N THR A 125 7.27 -9.10 11.59
CA THR A 125 7.79 -8.92 12.94
C THR A 125 8.20 -10.30 13.43
N MET A 126 9.50 -10.59 13.34
CA MET A 126 10.09 -11.70 14.08
C MET A 126 9.92 -11.38 15.57
N PHE A 127 8.93 -12.00 16.22
CA PHE A 127 8.83 -11.94 17.67
C PHE A 127 10.00 -12.74 18.24
N VAL A 128 11.07 -12.03 18.63
CA VAL A 128 12.11 -12.58 19.51
C VAL A 128 11.60 -12.44 20.94
N ALA A 129 11.16 -13.54 21.52
CA ALA A 129 10.88 -13.60 22.94
C ALA A 129 12.13 -13.19 23.75
N PRO A 130 11.99 -12.55 24.91
CA PRO A 130 13.12 -12.23 25.78
C PRO A 130 13.91 -13.52 26.10
N GLY A 131 15.12 -13.64 25.57
CA GLY A 131 16.01 -14.79 25.79
C GLY A 131 16.33 -15.66 24.57
N ALA A 132 15.95 -15.29 23.34
CA ALA A 132 16.48 -15.98 22.17
C ALA A 132 17.98 -15.72 22.04
N VAL A 133 18.78 -16.76 22.27
CA VAL A 133 20.23 -16.78 22.03
C VAL A 133 20.48 -17.21 20.60
N ASP A 134 21.06 -16.33 19.79
CA ASP A 134 21.69 -16.71 18.53
C ASP A 134 23.06 -17.32 18.84
N THR A 135 23.07 -18.62 19.13
CA THR A 135 24.35 -19.34 19.17
C THR A 135 24.80 -19.58 17.73
N ALA A 136 25.65 -18.69 17.22
CA ALA A 136 26.47 -18.99 16.07
C ALA A 136 27.50 -20.06 16.48
N ALA A 137 27.39 -21.24 15.88
CA ALA A 137 28.45 -22.25 15.85
C ALA A 137 29.22 -22.14 14.53
#